data_AF-A0A0B8Z8Y5-F1
#
_entry.id   AF-A0A0B8Z8Y5-F1
#
_cell.length_a   1.000
_cell.length_b   1.000
_cell.length_c   1.000
_cell.angle_alpha   90.00
_cell.angle_beta   90.00
_cell.angle_gamma   90.00
#
_symmetry.space_group_name_H-M   'P 1'
#
loop_
_entity.id
_entity.type
_entity.pdbx_description
1 polymer ?
#
loop_
_entity_poly.entity_id
_entity_poly.type
_entity_poly.pdbx_seq_one_letter_code
_entity_poly.pdbx_strand_id
1 'polypeptide(L)'
;MEGTVTASLFFIVFGGFLTFTAILNWRHRREEKINLLEAAILKVAGTEPLPLTRLDRILQTFHIIMASIFGPFLLFLGIAMMVDQLGIIP
;
A
#
# COMPACT_ATOMS: atom_id res chain seq x y z
N MET A 1 0.06 -24.23 -14.44
CA MET A 1 -0.51 -24.20 -13.07
C MET A 1 0.38 -23.42 -12.11
N GLU A 2 1.68 -23.73 -12.00
CA GLU A 2 2.59 -23.08 -11.03
C GLU A 2 2.71 -21.55 -11.19
N GLY A 3 2.78 -21.05 -12.43
CA GLY A 3 2.87 -19.61 -12.69
C GLY A 3 1.64 -18.82 -12.23
N THR A 4 0.45 -19.40 -12.37
CA THR A 4 -0.81 -18.75 -11.97
C THR A 4 -0.98 -18.76 -10.45
N VAL A 5 -0.55 -19.81 -9.76
CA VAL A 5 -0.52 -19.88 -8.29
C VAL A 5 0.45 -18.84 -7.72
N THR A 6 1.62 -18.68 -8.35
CA THR A 6 2.60 -17.68 -7.91
C THR A 6 2.07 -16.26 -8.10
N ALA A 7 1.36 -16.00 -9.21
CA ALA A 7 0.72 -14.72 -9.47
C ALA A 7 -0.41 -14.41 -8.48
N SER A 8 -1.29 -15.37 -8.18
CA SER A 8 -2.37 -15.16 -7.20
C SER A 8 -1.83 -14.86 -5.81
N LEU A 9 -0.81 -15.60 -5.37
CA LEU A 9 -0.14 -15.36 -4.09
C LEU A 9 0.49 -13.96 -4.05
N PHE A 10 1.17 -13.56 -5.14
CA PHE A 10 1.75 -12.23 -5.27
C PHE A 10 0.69 -11.15 -5.13
N PHE A 11 -0.44 -11.26 -5.83
CA PHE A 11 -1.52 -10.27 -5.76
C PHE A 11 -2.15 -10.18 -4.37
N ILE A 12 -2.31 -11.30 -3.66
CA ILE A 12 -2.83 -11.32 -2.29
C ILE A 12 -1.85 -10.63 -1.34
N VAL A 13 -0.57 -11.00 -1.37
CA VAL A 13 0.45 -10.46 -0.46
C VAL A 13 0.68 -8.97 -0.76
N PHE A 14 0.84 -8.61 -2.03
CA PHE A 14 1.10 -7.23 -2.44
C PHE A 14 -0.13 -6.33 -2.27
N GLY A 15 -1.32 -6.81 -2.62
CA GLY A 15 -2.58 -6.12 -2.39
C GLY A 15 -2.87 -5.91 -0.90
N GLY A 16 -2.59 -6.92 -0.08
CA GLY A 16 -2.65 -6.84 1.38
C GLY A 16 -1.71 -5.79 1.95
N PHE A 17 -0.44 -5.80 1.50
CA PHE A 17 0.55 -4.79 1.88
C PHE A 17 0.10 -3.38 1.52
N LEU A 18 -0.34 -3.14 0.28
CA LEU A 18 -0.83 -1.82 -0.16
C LEU A 18 -2.07 -1.37 0.61
N THR A 19 -2.98 -2.28 0.91
CA THR A 19 -4.17 -1.97 1.73
C THR A 19 -3.77 -1.59 3.14
N PHE A 20 -2.82 -2.32 3.73
CA PHE A 20 -2.32 -2.04 5.07
C PHE A 20 -1.60 -0.69 5.15
N THR A 21 -0.73 -0.39 4.18
CA THR A 21 -0.05 0.92 4.11
C THR A 21 -1.03 2.06 3.87
N ALA A 22 -2.07 1.84 3.05
CA ALA A 22 -3.15 2.80 2.86
C ALA A 22 -3.91 3.10 4.16
N ILE A 23 -4.27 2.06 4.93
CA ILE A 23 -4.94 2.21 6.23
C ILE A 23 -4.04 2.96 7.22
N LEU A 24 -2.76 2.60 7.30
CA LEU A 24 -1.81 3.28 8.16
C LEU A 24 -1.66 4.76 7.79
N ASN A 25 -1.47 5.07 6.51
CA ASN A 25 -1.34 6.45 6.06
C ASN A 25 -2.64 7.24 6.26
N TRP A 26 -3.81 6.62 6.05
CA TRP A 26 -5.09 7.26 6.31
C TRP A 26 -5.31 7.56 7.80
N ARG A 27 -4.87 6.64 8.67
CA ARG A 27 -4.96 6.79 10.13
C ARG A 27 -4.09 7.93 10.64
N HIS A 28 -2.87 8.08 10.11
CA HIS A 28 -1.93 9.11 10.52
C HIS A 28 -1.97 10.39 9.66
N ARG A 29 -2.86 10.46 8.65
CA ARG A 29 -3.11 11.63 7.79
C ARG A 29 -3.26 12.96 8.56
N ARG A 30 -3.83 12.92 9.77
CA ARG A 30 -4.03 14.13 10.60
C ARG A 30 -2.81 14.50 11.47
N GLU A 31 -1.89 13.57 11.66
CA GLU A 31 -0.64 13.77 12.42
C GLU A 31 0.52 14.22 11.50
N GLU A 32 0.39 14.04 10.19
CA GLU A 32 1.38 14.41 9.18
C GLU A 32 1.49 15.92 8.95
N LYS A 33 2.19 16.62 9.86
CA LYS A 33 3.00 17.80 9.48
C LYS A 33 4.34 17.39 8.84
N ILE A 34 4.75 16.13 9.03
CA ILE A 34 6.01 15.53 8.53
C ILE A 34 5.64 14.18 7.92
N ASN A 35 6.14 13.87 6.74
CA ASN A 35 5.89 12.61 6.03
C ASN A 35 6.39 11.43 6.88
N LEU A 36 5.59 10.37 7.09
CA LEU A 36 5.90 9.24 7.98
C LEU A 36 7.21 8.52 7.59
N LEU A 37 7.51 8.47 6.28
CA LEU A 37 8.77 7.97 5.74
C LEU A 37 9.95 8.87 6.13
N GLU A 38 9.74 10.19 6.05
CA GLU A 38 10.74 11.19 6.41
C GLU A 38 10.96 11.19 7.93
N ALA A 39 9.91 11.10 8.74
CA ALA A 39 10.01 10.94 10.19
C ALA A 39 10.77 9.67 10.58
N ALA A 40 10.59 8.56 9.85
CA ALA A 40 11.35 7.33 10.07
C ALA A 40 12.82 7.49 9.69
N ILE A 41 13.11 8.10 8.53
CA ILE A 41 14.48 8.36 8.06
C ILE A 41 15.19 9.34 8.99
N LEU A 42 14.53 10.42 9.41
CA LEU A 42 15.06 11.45 10.31
C LEU A 42 15.21 10.94 11.75
N LYS A 43 14.32 10.05 12.22
CA LYS A 43 14.49 9.38 13.51
C LYS A 43 15.73 8.48 13.52
N VAL A 44 16.10 7.91 12.37
CA VAL A 44 17.34 7.13 12.22
C VAL A 44 18.55 8.05 12.00
N ALA A 45 18.38 9.17 11.31
CA ALA A 45 19.46 10.09 10.94
C ALA A 45 19.76 11.20 11.96
N GLY A 46 18.89 11.43 12.96
CA GLY A 46 19.07 12.42 14.01
C GLY A 46 18.97 13.88 13.56
N THR A 47 18.43 14.15 12.36
CA THR A 47 18.34 15.48 11.76
C THR A 47 16.91 16.04 11.79
N GLU A 48 16.78 17.37 11.72
CA GLU A 48 15.47 18.04 11.68
C GLU A 48 14.80 17.91 10.30
N PRO A 49 13.46 17.73 10.25
CA PRO A 49 12.72 17.59 9.00
C PRO A 49 12.77 18.84 8.14
N LEU A 50 13.05 18.67 6.84
CA LEU A 50 12.89 19.74 5.87
C LEU A 50 11.39 20.02 5.67
N PRO A 51 11.01 21.28 5.39
CA PRO A 51 9.61 21.61 5.12
C PRO A 51 9.15 20.91 3.84
N LEU A 52 8.12 20.08 3.93
CA LEU A 52 7.52 19.40 2.78
C LEU A 52 7.18 20.40 1.67
N THR A 53 7.68 20.12 0.46
CA THR A 53 7.29 20.91 -0.71
C THR A 53 5.83 20.62 -1.07
N ARG A 54 5.18 21.54 -1.81
CA ARG A 54 3.79 21.33 -2.26
C ARG A 54 3.65 20.08 -3.13
N LEU A 55 4.70 19.72 -3.87
CA LEU A 55 4.73 18.56 -4.77
C LEU A 55 4.74 17.25 -3.96
N ASP A 56 5.55 17.17 -2.89
CA ASP A 56 5.62 15.99 -2.03
C ASP A 56 4.26 15.69 -1.39
N ARG A 57 3.54 16.73 -0.97
CA ARG A 57 2.19 16.59 -0.40
C ARG A 57 1.18 16.05 -1.43
N ILE A 58 1.30 16.45 -2.70
CA ILE A 58 0.46 15.95 -3.79
C ILE A 58 0.78 14.48 -4.05
N LEU A 59 2.06 14.11 -4.15
CA LEU A 59 2.49 12.73 -4.37
C LEU A 59 2.08 11.81 -3.23
N GLN A 60 2.17 12.26 -1.98
CA GLN A 60 1.75 11.50 -0.81
C GLN A 60 0.23 11.27 -0.81
N THR A 61 -0.54 12.33 -1.08
CA THR A 61 -2.01 12.22 -1.20
C THR A 61 -2.40 11.28 -2.33
N PHE A 62 -1.73 11.40 -3.49
CA PHE A 62 -1.92 10.52 -4.63
C PHE A 62 -1.58 9.07 -4.28
N HIS A 63 -0.45 8.83 -3.61
CA HIS A 63 -0.04 7.51 -3.16
C HIS A 63 -1.07 6.88 -2.22
N ILE A 64 -1.60 7.64 -1.27
CA ILE A 64 -2.65 7.16 -0.35
C ILE A 64 -3.91 6.77 -1.10
N ILE A 65 -4.38 7.62 -2.02
CA ILE A 65 -5.58 7.37 -2.83
C ILE A 65 -5.37 6.11 -3.70
N MET A 66 -4.23 6.04 -4.39
CA MET A 66 -3.89 4.92 -5.26
C MET A 66 -3.76 3.62 -4.45
N ALA A 67 -3.04 3.62 -3.33
CA ALA A 67 -2.91 2.44 -2.48
C ALA A 67 -4.27 1.99 -1.89
N SER A 68 -5.16 2.94 -1.56
CA SER A 68 -6.52 2.63 -1.06
C SER A 68 -7.42 1.99 -2.11
N ILE A 69 -7.19 2.26 -3.40
CA ILE A 69 -7.96 1.68 -4.50
C ILE A 69 -7.31 0.37 -4.98
N PHE A 70 -6.02 0.45 -5.32
CA PHE A 70 -5.27 -0.68 -5.88
C PHE A 70 -5.03 -1.80 -4.87
N GLY A 71 -4.84 -1.48 -3.58
CA GLY A 71 -4.66 -2.50 -2.54
C GLY A 71 -5.83 -3.48 -2.49
N PRO A 72 -7.06 -3.03 -2.16
CA PRO A 72 -8.23 -3.88 -2.12
C PRO A 72 -8.54 -4.55 -3.46
N PHE A 73 -8.33 -3.84 -4.57
CA PHE A 73 -8.55 -4.39 -5.92
C PHE A 73 -7.63 -5.58 -6.21
N LEU A 74 -6.32 -5.44 -5.98
CA LEU A 74 -5.35 -6.52 -6.19
C LEU A 74 -5.58 -7.68 -5.22
N LEU A 75 -5.96 -7.38 -3.97
CA LEU A 75 -6.29 -8.38 -2.98
C LEU A 75 -7.51 -9.21 -3.42
N PHE A 76 -8.57 -8.55 -3.90
CA PHE A 76 -9.75 -9.21 -4.45
C PHE A 76 -9.43 -10.04 -5.70
N LEU A 77 -8.64 -9.49 -6.64
CA LEU A 77 -8.20 -10.19 -7.84
C LEU A 77 -7.41 -11.46 -7.50
N GLY A 78 -6.47 -11.36 -6.56
CA GLY A 78 -5.66 -12.49 -6.11
C GLY A 78 -6.50 -13.59 -5.44
N ILE A 79 -7.46 -13.19 -4.60
CA ILE A 79 -8.43 -14.14 -3.99
C ILE A 79 -9.25 -14.81 -5.09
N ALA A 80 -9.83 -14.06 -6.03
CA ALA A 80 -10.65 -14.61 -7.10
C ALA A 80 -9.87 -15.62 -7.96
N MET A 81 -8.62 -15.28 -8.33
CA MET A 81 -7.72 -16.19 -9.05
C MET A 81 -7.40 -17.46 -8.26
N MET A 82 -7.22 -17.36 -6.94
CA MET A 82 -6.95 -18.51 -6.09
C MET A 82 -8.18 -19.42 -5.96
N VAL A 83 -9.37 -18.83 -5.82
CA VAL A 83 -10.64 -19.56 -5.70
C VAL A 83 -10.98 -20.31 -7.00
N ASP A 84 -10.75 -19.69 -8.15
CA ASP A 84 -10.85 -20.30 -9.49
C ASP A 84 -9.91 -21.52 -9.62
N GLN A 85 -8.64 -21.37 -9.20
CA GLN A 85 -7.66 -22.46 -9.22
C GLN A 85 -8.01 -23.63 -8.29
N LEU A 86 -8.66 -23.34 -7.17
CA LEU A 86 -9.12 -24.35 -6.21
C LEU A 86 -10.39 -25.08 -6.69
N GLY A 87 -10.98 -24.68 -7.82
CA GLY A 87 -12.21 -25.27 -8.37
C GLY A 87 -13.43 -25.03 -7.49
N ILE A 88 -13.41 -23.98 -6.66
CA ILE A 88 -14.50 -23.64 -5.74
C ILE A 88 -15.65 -22.92 -6.48
N ILE A 89 -15.34 -22.25 -7.59
CA ILE A 89 -16.33 -21.64 -8.51
C ILE A 89 -16.33 -22.48 -9.80
N PRO A 90 -17.51 -22.82 -10.37
CA PRO A 90 -17.63 -23.62 -11.59
C PRO A 90 -17.17 -22.88 -12.85
#